data_AF-A0AAE2YRH1-F1
#
_entry.id   AF-A0AAE2YRH1-F1
#
_cell.length_a   1.000
_cell.length_b   1.000
_cell.length_c   1.000
_cell.angle_alpha   90.00
_cell.angle_beta   90.00
_cell.angle_gamma   90.00
#
_symmetry.space_group_name_H-M   'P 1'
#
loop_
_entity.id
_entity.type
_entity.pdbx_description
1 polymer ?
#
loop_
_entity_poly.entity_id
_entity_poly.type
_entity_poly.pdbx_seq_one_letter_code
_entity_poly.pdbx_strand_id
1 'polypeptide(L)'
;MKNLTVTLLVLAGLLGLAGCSGVGEGPEGGHDVSWYLHHQNQMQKESHWCKESADRSKLTSCKNVKEAESQALSYNAKKTVQSVKNDL
;
A
#
# COMPACT_ATOMS: atom_id res chain seq x y z
N MET A 1 36.51 -7.98 41.30
CA MET A 1 36.30 -7.27 40.02
C MET A 1 36.10 -8.29 38.90
N LYS A 2 34.89 -8.85 38.73
CA LYS A 2 34.61 -9.93 37.76
C LYS A 2 33.20 -9.82 37.14
N ASN A 3 32.67 -8.62 36.95
CA ASN A 3 31.29 -8.45 36.47
C ASN A 3 31.20 -7.46 35.29
N LEU A 4 32.17 -7.48 34.37
CA LEU A 4 32.27 -6.45 33.33
C LEU A 4 32.34 -6.98 31.89
N THR A 5 31.97 -8.23 31.64
CA THR A 5 32.13 -8.89 30.32
C THR A 5 30.85 -9.42 29.70
N VAL A 6 29.69 -9.26 30.33
CA VAL A 6 28.42 -9.85 29.84
C VAL A 6 27.46 -8.80 29.24
N THR A 7 27.85 -7.53 29.16
CA THR A 7 26.95 -6.44 28.72
C THR A 7 27.14 -6.04 27.24
N LEU A 8 28.00 -6.73 26.48
CA LEU A 8 28.48 -6.24 25.17
C LEU A 8 28.10 -7.10 23.95
N LEU A 9 27.25 -8.12 24.10
CA LEU A 9 26.88 -9.02 22.99
C LEU A 9 25.43 -8.91 22.50
N VAL A 10 24.59 -8.07 23.11
CA VAL A 10 23.16 -7.96 22.74
C VAL A 10 22.89 -6.85 21.71
N LEU A 11 23.87 -5.99 21.40
CA LEU A 11 23.66 -4.83 20.52
C LEU A 11 23.85 -5.09 19.00
N ALA A 12 24.11 -6.32 18.59
CA ALA A 12 24.45 -6.64 17.20
C ALA A 12 23.27 -7.15 16.34
N GLY A 13 22.06 -7.23 16.88
CA GLY A 13 20.91 -7.87 16.22
C GLY A 13 19.92 -6.97 15.48
N LEU A 14 20.04 -5.64 15.56
CA LEU A 14 18.94 -4.72 15.16
C LEU A 14 19.10 -4.08 13.77
N LEU A 15 20.14 -4.40 13.00
CA LEU A 15 20.41 -3.74 11.70
C LEU A 15 19.94 -4.53 10.47
N GLY A 16 19.20 -5.64 10.65
CA GLY A 16 18.86 -6.57 9.58
C GLY A 16 17.47 -6.45 8.94
N LEU A 17 16.64 -5.48 9.33
CA LEU A 17 15.29 -5.28 8.76
C LEU A 17 15.19 -4.04 7.86
N ALA A 18 16.28 -3.68 7.16
CA ALA A 18 16.15 -2.88 5.95
C ALA A 18 15.46 -3.75 4.87
N GLY A 19 14.15 -3.94 5.04
CA GLY A 19 13.29 -4.65 4.10
C GLY A 19 13.42 -4.00 2.73
N CYS A 20 13.86 -4.79 1.76
CA CYS A 20 13.80 -4.61 0.32
C CYS A 20 13.60 -3.15 -0.16
N SER A 21 14.71 -2.52 -0.55
CA SER A 21 14.75 -1.40 -1.48
C SER A 21 14.23 -1.80 -2.87
N GLY A 22 12.93 -2.08 -2.97
CA GLY A 22 12.20 -2.00 -4.24
C GLY A 22 11.65 -0.58 -4.32
N VAL A 23 11.97 0.14 -5.40
CA VAL A 23 11.30 1.36 -5.89
C VAL A 23 10.20 1.91 -4.98
N GLY A 24 10.36 3.11 -4.42
CA GLY A 24 9.33 3.72 -3.58
C GLY A 24 7.98 3.75 -4.31
N GLU A 25 7.09 2.82 -3.96
CA GLU A 25 5.79 2.56 -4.59
C GLU A 25 4.73 3.57 -4.12
N GLY A 26 5.15 4.73 -3.60
CA GLY A 26 4.24 5.77 -3.10
C GLY A 26 3.77 5.59 -1.66
N PRO A 27 2.98 6.56 -1.16
CA PRO A 27 2.52 6.59 0.23
C PRO A 27 1.64 5.40 0.63
N GLU A 28 0.89 4.84 -0.32
CA GLU A 28 0.00 3.69 -0.15
C GLU A 28 0.46 2.54 -1.08
N GLY A 29 1.76 2.45 -1.34
CA GLY A 29 2.36 1.46 -2.25
C GLY A 29 2.27 0.02 -1.79
N GLY A 30 2.43 -0.92 -2.72
CA GLY A 30 2.45 -2.36 -2.43
C GLY A 30 1.06 -3.01 -2.30
N HIS A 31 -0.01 -2.28 -2.59
CA HIS A 31 -1.38 -2.79 -2.58
C HIS A 31 -1.88 -3.18 -3.98
N ASP A 32 -2.74 -4.19 -4.03
CA ASP A 32 -3.40 -4.63 -5.26
C ASP A 32 -4.66 -3.80 -5.59
N VAL A 33 -5.20 -4.04 -6.78
CA VAL A 33 -6.42 -3.37 -7.29
C VAL A 33 -7.60 -3.51 -6.34
N SER A 34 -7.80 -4.70 -5.78
CA SER A 34 -8.95 -4.98 -4.90
C SER A 34 -8.84 -4.16 -3.61
N TRP A 35 -7.65 -4.10 -3.01
CA TRP A 35 -7.42 -3.31 -1.83
C TRP A 35 -7.77 -1.84 -2.07
N TYR A 36 -7.34 -1.25 -3.19
CA TYR A 36 -7.70 0.15 -3.53
C TYR A 36 -9.20 0.35 -3.74
N LEU A 37 -9.91 -0.61 -4.33
CA LEU A 37 -11.38 -0.54 -4.48
C LEU A 37 -12.11 -0.53 -3.13
N HIS A 38 -11.56 -1.24 -2.13
CA HIS A 38 -12.04 -1.23 -0.75
C HIS A 38 -11.60 0.03 0.04
N HIS A 39 -10.49 0.65 -0.35
CA HIS A 39 -9.84 1.78 0.32
C HIS A 39 -9.76 3.01 -0.60
N GLN A 40 -10.92 3.49 -1.06
CA GLN A 40 -10.98 4.54 -2.09
C GLN A 40 -10.32 5.85 -1.68
N ASN A 41 -10.29 6.20 -0.38
CA ASN A 41 -9.58 7.38 0.09
C ASN A 41 -8.06 7.26 -0.10
N GLN A 42 -7.48 6.08 0.16
CA GLN A 42 -6.07 5.78 -0.04
C GLN A 42 -5.76 5.70 -1.53
N MET A 43 -6.64 5.10 -2.32
CA MET A 43 -6.55 5.12 -3.79
C MET A 43 -6.45 6.54 -4.34
N GLN A 44 -7.23 7.50 -3.83
CA GLN A 44 -7.15 8.91 -4.27
C GLN A 44 -5.82 9.57 -3.90
N LYS A 45 -5.28 9.30 -2.69
CA LYS A 45 -3.97 9.81 -2.27
C LYS A 45 -2.85 9.28 -3.16
N GLU A 46 -2.86 7.98 -3.41
CA GLU A 46 -1.89 7.32 -4.28
C GLU A 46 -2.01 7.83 -5.72
N SER A 47 -3.24 7.96 -6.24
CA SER A 47 -3.52 8.53 -7.57
C SER A 47 -2.96 9.94 -7.72
N HIS A 48 -3.13 10.78 -6.70
CA HIS A 48 -2.57 12.12 -6.69
C HIS A 48 -1.04 12.08 -6.76
N TRP A 49 -0.41 11.30 -5.88
CA TRP A 49 1.04 11.11 -5.86
C TRP A 49 1.58 10.57 -7.20
N CYS A 50 0.89 9.61 -7.82
CA CYS A 50 1.25 9.06 -9.12
C CYS A 50 1.24 10.10 -10.26
N LYS A 51 0.38 11.13 -10.17
CA LYS A 51 0.23 12.17 -11.18
C LYS A 51 1.27 13.29 -11.08
N GLU A 52 1.95 13.42 -9.94
CA GLU A 52 2.98 14.45 -9.74
C GLU A 52 4.25 14.23 -10.59
N SER A 53 4.50 13.00 -11.05
CA SER A 53 5.64 12.69 -11.93
C SER A 53 5.30 11.61 -12.94
N ALA A 54 5.56 11.87 -14.22
CA ALA A 54 5.30 10.93 -15.31
C ALA A 54 6.05 9.60 -15.15
N ASP A 55 7.23 9.60 -14.52
CA ASP A 55 8.01 8.38 -14.29
C ASP A 55 7.35 7.43 -13.28
N ARG A 56 6.53 7.96 -12.36
CA ARG A 56 5.79 7.14 -11.38
C ARG A 56 4.74 6.25 -12.04
N SER A 57 4.25 6.59 -13.24
CA SER A 57 3.30 5.75 -13.99
C SER A 57 3.83 4.34 -14.30
N LYS A 58 5.15 4.13 -14.25
CA LYS A 58 5.79 2.83 -14.48
C LYS A 58 5.72 1.92 -13.24
N LEU A 59 5.52 2.51 -12.06
CA LEU A 59 5.42 1.81 -10.77
C LEU A 59 4.17 0.93 -10.72
N THR A 60 4.25 -0.13 -9.93
CA THR A 60 3.18 -1.14 -9.86
C THR A 60 1.96 -0.58 -9.14
N SER A 61 2.17 0.12 -8.03
CA SER A 61 1.19 0.95 -7.31
C SER A 61 0.36 1.81 -8.25
N CYS A 62 1.01 2.64 -9.08
CA CYS A 62 0.33 3.54 -10.00
C CYS A 62 -0.46 2.81 -11.09
N LYS A 63 0.00 1.64 -11.55
CA LYS A 63 -0.78 0.79 -12.48
C LYS A 63 -2.01 0.22 -11.79
N ASN A 64 -1.87 -0.27 -10.56
CA ASN A 64 -2.96 -0.84 -9.77
C ASN A 64 -4.02 0.22 -9.43
N VAL A 65 -3.60 1.43 -9.07
CA VAL A 65 -4.51 2.56 -8.85
C VAL A 65 -5.28 2.92 -10.12
N LYS A 66 -4.59 3.02 -11.26
CA LYS A 66 -5.25 3.33 -12.54
C LYS A 66 -6.31 2.28 -12.90
N GLU A 67 -5.98 1.01 -12.70
CA GLU A 67 -6.91 -0.10 -12.91
C GLU A 67 -8.09 0.00 -11.93
N ALA A 68 -7.83 0.24 -10.64
CA ALA A 68 -8.86 0.40 -9.62
C ALA A 68 -9.80 1.59 -9.91
N GLU A 69 -9.26 2.73 -10.34
CA GLU A 69 -10.06 3.90 -10.77
C GLU A 69 -11.00 3.53 -11.93
N SER A 70 -10.54 2.73 -12.90
CA SER A 70 -11.37 2.28 -14.01
C SER A 70 -12.51 1.34 -13.59
N GLN A 71 -12.31 0.58 -12.50
CA GLN A 71 -13.29 -0.36 -11.98
C GLN A 71 -14.21 0.24 -10.90
N ALA A 72 -13.84 1.37 -10.30
CA ALA A 72 -14.48 1.95 -9.11
C ALA A 72 -15.99 2.15 -9.26
N LEU A 73 -16.46 2.64 -10.41
CA LEU A 73 -17.88 2.83 -10.67
C LEU A 73 -18.65 1.50 -10.60
N SER A 74 -18.15 0.49 -11.33
CA SER A 74 -18.79 -0.83 -11.38
C SER A 74 -18.76 -1.54 -10.02
N TYR A 75 -17.66 -1.38 -9.28
CA TYR A 75 -17.49 -1.92 -7.95
C TYR A 75 -18.49 -1.31 -6.96
N ASN A 76 -18.60 0.03 -6.95
CA ASN A 76 -19.53 0.75 -6.10
C ASN A 76 -20.99 0.41 -6.42
N ALA A 77 -21.36 0.33 -7.71
CA ALA A 77 -22.69 -0.08 -8.12
C ALA A 77 -23.05 -1.49 -7.60
N LYS A 78 -22.14 -2.46 -7.76
CA LYS A 78 -22.33 -3.82 -7.24
C LYS A 78 -22.49 -3.83 -5.72
N LYS A 79 -21.65 -3.09 -5.00
CA LYS A 79 -21.70 -2.98 -3.53
C LYS A 79 -23.04 -2.43 -3.06
N THR A 80 -23.56 -1.38 -3.72
CA THR A 80 -24.88 -0.81 -3.39
C THR A 80 -26.00 -1.80 -3.65
N VAL A 81 -26.03 -2.48 -4.81
CA VAL A 81 -27.05 -3.48 -5.13
C VAL A 81 -27.04 -4.64 -4.13
N GLN A 82 -25.86 -5.10 -3.73
CA GLN A 82 -25.71 -6.14 -2.72
C GLN A 82 -26.23 -5.71 -1.35
N SER A 83 -25.95 -4.48 -0.92
CA SER A 83 -26.49 -3.93 0.33
C SER A 83 -28.02 -3.96 0.31
N VAL A 84 -28.64 -3.40 -0.74
CA VAL A 84 -30.11 -3.36 -0.87
C VAL A 84 -30.72 -4.75 -0.87
N LYS A 85 -30.09 -5.73 -1.52
CA LYS A 85 -30.58 -7.11 -1.53
C LYS A 85 -30.54 -7.74 -0.13
N ASN A 86 -29.55 -7.42 0.68
CA ASN A 86 -29.41 -7.97 2.03
C ASN A 86 -30.36 -7.30 3.04
N ASP A 87 -30.89 -6.12 2.70
CA ASP A 87 -31.83 -5.35 3.52
C ASP A 87 -33.32 -5.70 3.23
N LEU A 88 -33.59 -6.56 2.24
CA LEU A 88 -34.91 -7.08 1.85
C LEU A 88 -35.14 -8.52 2.34
#